data_AF-X1IZG2-F1
#
_entry.id   AF-X1IZG2-F1
#
_cell.length_a   1.000
_cell.length_b   1.000
_cell.length_c   1.000
_cell.angle_alpha   90.00
_cell.angle_beta   90.00
_cell.angle_gamma   90.00
#
_symmetry.space_group_name_H-M   'P 1'
#
loop_
_entity.id
_entity.type
_entity.pdbx_description
1 polymer ?
#
loop_
_entity_poly.entity_id
_entity_poly.type
_entity_poly.pdbx_seq_one_letter_code
_entity_poly.pdbx_strand_id
1 'polypeptide(L)'
;YKNREKIAAWRAIFMITASILALLLPLMIQSILEDPVRVKWWEPSGKVILFYMPMIGVGFAFFGLFSLILTFFSVDESFHKTSTNDVFKKLTLLDTFRQMAIPAKDKKYRKVMGVSFFNAMASRILGLLVIPFLAFVLKFKGPEFFIYVAISISSKYAHFFLWKRFLKKHGLIKTYSMCL
;
A
#
# COMPACT_ATOMS: atom_id res chain seq x y z
N TYR A 1 10.07 -17.04 -15.66
CA TYR A 1 8.67 -16.60 -15.52
C TYR A 1 7.99 -17.07 -14.23
N LYS A 2 7.96 -18.38 -13.91
CA LYS A 2 7.32 -18.91 -12.68
C LYS A 2 7.73 -18.21 -11.37
N ASN A 3 9.03 -17.92 -11.19
CA ASN A 3 9.49 -17.24 -9.97
C ASN A 3 8.99 -15.78 -9.88
N ARG A 4 8.91 -15.07 -11.01
CA ARG A 4 8.40 -13.68 -11.08
C ARG A 4 6.90 -13.62 -10.78
N GLU A 5 6.13 -14.58 -11.26
CA GLU A 5 4.71 -14.72 -10.93
C GLU A 5 4.50 -15.02 -9.44
N LYS A 6 5.30 -15.93 -8.87
CA LYS A 6 5.25 -16.25 -7.43
C LYS A 6 5.54 -15.01 -6.57
N ILE A 7 6.58 -14.25 -6.90
CA ILE A 7 6.94 -13.02 -6.20
C ILE A 7 5.83 -11.95 -6.35
N ALA A 8 5.28 -11.78 -7.55
CA ALA A 8 4.19 -10.83 -7.78
C ALA A 8 2.93 -11.19 -6.97
N ALA A 9 2.60 -12.49 -6.86
CA ALA A 9 1.48 -12.95 -6.06
C ALA A 9 1.69 -12.72 -4.56
N TRP A 10 2.89 -13.01 -4.02
CA TRP A 10 3.22 -12.71 -2.63
C TRP A 10 3.14 -11.22 -2.33
N ARG A 11 3.72 -10.39 -3.19
CA ARG A 11 3.64 -8.93 -3.08
C ARG A 11 2.20 -8.45 -3.04
N ALA A 12 1.34 -8.97 -3.91
CA ALA A 12 -0.08 -8.61 -3.94
C ALA A 12 -0.81 -9.00 -2.64
N ILE A 13 -0.54 -10.19 -2.09
CA ILE A 13 -1.10 -10.62 -0.80
C ILE A 13 -0.67 -9.67 0.33
N PHE A 14 0.63 -9.37 0.42
CA PHE A 14 1.15 -8.44 1.43
C PHE A 14 0.58 -7.03 1.29
N MET A 15 0.37 -6.55 0.06
CA MET A 15 -0.28 -5.26 -0.17
C MET A 15 -1.74 -5.27 0.27
N ILE A 16 -2.48 -6.35 0.00
CA ILE A 16 -3.87 -6.49 0.43
C ILE A 16 -3.97 -6.50 1.95
N THR A 17 -3.15 -7.30 2.64
CA THR A 17 -3.14 -7.37 4.10
C THR A 17 -2.75 -6.02 4.71
N ALA A 18 -1.70 -5.36 4.20
CA ALA A 18 -1.31 -4.02 4.64
C ALA A 18 -2.46 -3.02 4.46
N SER A 19 -3.18 -3.07 3.33
CA SER A 19 -4.31 -2.16 3.08
C SER A 19 -5.51 -2.40 4.01
N ILE A 20 -5.72 -3.64 4.47
CA ILE A 20 -6.77 -3.98 5.42
C ILE A 20 -6.38 -3.45 6.80
N LEU A 21 -5.16 -3.72 7.24
CA LEU A 21 -4.64 -3.23 8.52
C LEU A 21 -4.65 -1.70 8.60
N ALA A 22 -4.26 -1.03 7.51
CA ALA A 22 -4.27 0.43 7.43
C ALA A 22 -5.68 1.05 7.58
N LEU A 23 -6.73 0.35 7.13
CA LEU A 23 -8.12 0.80 7.31
C LEU A 23 -8.69 0.39 8.67
N LEU A 24 -8.27 -0.75 9.22
CA LEU A 24 -8.79 -1.28 10.48
C LEU A 24 -8.45 -0.38 11.66
N LEU A 25 -7.25 0.22 11.68
CA LEU A 25 -6.80 1.12 12.75
C LEU A 25 -7.66 2.39 12.92
N PRO A 26 -7.85 3.24 11.89
CA PRO A 26 -8.69 4.42 12.05
C PRO A 26 -10.16 4.04 12.35
N LEU A 27 -10.64 2.91 11.84
CA LEU A 27 -12.00 2.42 12.15
C LEU A 27 -12.12 1.91 13.59
N MET A 28 -11.08 1.27 14.14
CA MET A 28 -11.04 0.91 15.56
C MET A 28 -11.11 2.15 16.46
N ILE A 29 -10.32 3.20 16.15
CA ILE A 29 -10.37 4.46 16.90
C ILE A 29 -11.79 5.05 16.82
N GLN A 30 -12.37 5.09 15.62
CA GLN A 30 -13.73 5.60 15.41
C GLN A 30 -14.80 4.78 16.16
N SER A 31 -14.61 3.47 16.29
CA SER A 31 -15.55 2.58 16.99
C SER A 31 -15.61 2.78 18.50
N ILE A 32 -14.58 3.40 19.09
CA ILE A 32 -14.48 3.65 20.54
C ILE A 32 -15.02 5.05 20.88
N LEU A 33 -15.29 5.89 19.89
CA LEU A 33 -15.80 7.25 20.12
C LEU A 33 -17.26 7.21 20.54
N GLU A 34 -17.57 7.96 21.61
CA GLU A 34 -18.95 8.16 22.07
C GLU A 34 -19.82 8.84 21.00
N ASP A 35 -19.27 9.83 20.27
CA ASP A 35 -19.94 10.45 19.13
C ASP A 35 -18.96 10.61 17.93
N PRO A 36 -19.02 9.71 16.93
CA PRO A 36 -18.12 9.76 15.77
C PRO A 36 -18.39 10.94 14.83
N VAL A 37 -19.50 11.67 15.03
CA VAL A 37 -19.87 12.85 14.21
C VAL A 37 -19.23 14.12 14.78
N ARG A 38 -18.90 14.13 16.08
CA ARG A 38 -18.32 15.25 16.82
C ARG A 38 -16.79 15.23 16.79
N VAL A 39 -16.26 15.43 15.60
CA VAL A 39 -14.83 15.30 15.28
C VAL A 39 -14.03 16.61 15.47
N LYS A 40 -14.66 17.68 15.95
CA LYS A 40 -13.99 18.99 16.05
C LYS A 40 -12.92 18.95 17.12
N TRP A 41 -11.82 19.69 16.91
CA TRP A 41 -10.66 19.68 17.80
C TRP A 41 -10.94 20.12 19.25
N TRP A 42 -12.05 20.84 19.49
CA TRP A 42 -12.50 21.22 20.84
C TRP A 42 -13.42 20.19 21.50
N GLU A 43 -13.96 19.23 20.76
CA GLU A 43 -14.87 18.19 21.26
C GLU A 43 -14.07 16.98 21.81
N PRO A 44 -14.59 16.25 22.81
CA PRO A 44 -13.89 15.12 23.43
C PRO A 44 -13.44 14.07 22.41
N SER A 45 -14.33 13.68 21.49
CA SER A 45 -14.03 12.68 20.44
C SER A 45 -12.98 13.19 19.43
N GLY A 46 -13.01 14.48 19.08
CA GLY A 46 -11.99 15.08 18.21
C GLY A 46 -10.60 15.12 18.85
N LYS A 47 -10.51 15.38 20.17
CA LYS A 47 -9.24 15.33 20.91
C LYS A 47 -8.62 13.93 20.92
N VAL A 48 -9.45 12.90 21.11
CA VAL A 48 -9.02 11.49 21.06
C VAL A 48 -8.45 11.16 19.67
N ILE A 49 -9.16 11.52 18.60
CA ILE A 49 -8.70 11.28 17.23
C ILE A 49 -7.37 11.98 16.94
N LEU A 50 -7.28 13.27 17.24
CA LEU A 50 -6.09 14.08 16.95
C LEU A 50 -4.85 13.63 17.72
N PHE A 51 -5.02 12.95 18.85
CA PHE A 51 -3.91 12.42 19.65
C PHE A 51 -3.50 11.01 19.21
N TYR A 52 -4.46 10.09 19.06
CA TYR A 52 -4.14 8.68 18.76
C TYR A 52 -3.75 8.45 17.29
N MET A 53 -4.36 9.15 16.32
CA MET A 53 -4.03 8.92 14.90
C MET A 53 -2.56 9.23 14.58
N PRO A 54 -1.97 10.38 15.01
CA PRO A 54 -0.55 10.63 14.80
C PRO A 54 0.35 9.64 15.54
N MET A 55 0.04 9.28 16.79
CA MET A 55 0.87 8.32 17.55
C MET A 55 0.93 6.95 16.88
N ILE A 56 -0.20 6.45 16.38
CA ILE A 56 -0.25 5.20 15.61
C ILE A 56 0.58 5.34 14.33
N GLY A 57 0.42 6.46 13.61
CA GLY A 57 1.21 6.74 12.40
C GLY A 57 2.71 6.71 12.65
N VAL A 58 3.17 7.34 13.75
CA VAL A 58 4.56 7.32 14.18
C VAL A 58 5.02 5.88 14.51
N GLY A 59 4.21 5.10 15.22
CA GLY A 59 4.51 3.70 15.50
C GLY A 59 4.73 2.86 14.24
N PHE A 60 3.85 3.01 13.23
CA PHE A 60 4.02 2.33 11.94
C PHE A 60 5.23 2.82 11.16
N ALA A 61 5.57 4.11 11.23
CA ALA A 61 6.77 4.64 10.60
C ALA A 61 8.03 4.02 11.19
N PHE A 62 8.12 3.91 12.53
CA PHE A 62 9.23 3.22 13.20
C PHE A 62 9.29 1.73 12.85
N PHE A 63 8.15 1.04 12.82
CA PHE A 63 8.10 -0.37 12.40
C PHE A 63 8.58 -0.55 10.95
N GLY A 64 8.14 0.32 10.04
CA GLY A 64 8.59 0.32 8.65
C GLY A 64 10.09 0.56 8.49
N LEU A 65 10.63 1.53 9.25
CA LEU A 65 12.07 1.81 9.29
C LEU A 65 12.85 0.58 9.78
N PHE A 66 12.40 -0.04 10.87
CA PHE A 66 13.02 -1.23 11.44
C PHE A 66 12.98 -2.41 10.46
N SER A 67 11.85 -2.65 9.79
CA SER A 67 11.72 -3.68 8.77
C SER A 67 12.66 -3.44 7.57
N LEU A 68 12.86 -2.20 7.16
CA LEU A 68 13.78 -1.83 6.09
C LEU A 68 15.23 -2.14 6.49
N ILE A 69 15.63 -1.79 7.72
CA ILE A 69 16.96 -2.11 8.26
C ILE A 69 17.17 -3.63 8.32
N LEU A 70 16.19 -4.38 8.83
CA LEU A 70 16.27 -5.85 8.85
C LEU A 70 16.39 -6.45 7.45
N THR A 71 15.64 -5.92 6.47
CA THR A 71 15.73 -6.38 5.09
C THR A 71 17.11 -6.09 4.51
N PHE A 72 17.67 -4.91 4.78
CA PHE A 72 19.02 -4.55 4.34
C PHE A 72 20.07 -5.54 4.86
N PHE A 73 19.99 -5.94 6.14
CA PHE A 73 20.91 -6.93 6.69
C PHE A 73 20.60 -8.39 6.29
N SER A 74 19.35 -8.69 5.92
CA SER A 74 18.91 -10.04 5.57
C SER A 74 19.07 -10.37 4.07
N VAL A 75 19.21 -9.38 3.20
CA VAL A 75 19.50 -9.61 1.78
C VAL A 75 20.96 -10.06 1.66
N ASP A 76 21.15 -11.36 1.49
CA ASP A 76 22.45 -11.93 1.16
C ASP A 76 22.81 -11.57 -0.29
N GLU A 77 23.65 -10.56 -0.50
CA GLU A 77 24.15 -10.16 -1.82
C GLU A 77 25.17 -11.15 -2.43
N SER A 78 25.31 -12.37 -1.89
CA SER A 78 26.27 -13.38 -2.35
C SER A 78 26.18 -13.72 -3.85
N PHE A 79 25.05 -13.48 -4.50
CA PHE A 79 24.89 -13.61 -5.97
C PHE A 79 25.73 -12.62 -6.79
N HIS A 80 26.22 -11.52 -6.22
CA HIS A 80 27.17 -10.62 -6.89
C HIS A 80 28.60 -11.18 -6.94
N LYS A 81 28.92 -12.23 -6.17
CA LYS A 81 30.24 -12.87 -6.20
C LYS A 81 30.47 -13.75 -7.43
N THR A 82 29.42 -14.06 -8.20
CA THR A 82 29.48 -15.02 -9.31
C THR A 82 29.69 -14.37 -10.69
N SER A 83 29.58 -13.04 -10.81
CA SER A 83 29.86 -12.31 -12.05
C SER A 83 31.17 -11.53 -11.95
N THR A 84 32.24 -12.14 -12.46
CA THR A 84 33.42 -11.53 -13.11
C THR A 84 33.66 -10.04 -12.88
N ASN A 85 34.76 -9.70 -12.20
CA ASN A 85 35.73 -8.61 -12.48
C ASN A 85 35.24 -7.30 -13.14
N ASP A 86 34.03 -6.83 -12.85
CA ASP A 86 33.66 -5.46 -13.19
C ASP A 86 34.20 -4.55 -12.09
N VAL A 87 35.21 -3.75 -12.46
CA VAL A 87 35.73 -2.66 -11.63
C VAL A 87 34.55 -1.80 -11.22
N PHE A 88 34.17 -1.86 -9.94
CA PHE A 88 33.17 -0.98 -9.35
C PHE A 88 33.62 0.48 -9.54
N LYS A 89 33.20 1.10 -10.65
CA LYS A 89 33.33 2.54 -10.81
C LYS A 89 32.45 3.17 -9.74
N LYS A 90 33.06 3.85 -8.77
CA LYS A 90 32.33 4.71 -7.83
C LYS A 90 31.49 5.68 -8.66
N LEU A 91 30.19 5.41 -8.74
CA LEU A 91 29.25 6.29 -9.41
C LEU A 91 29.11 7.55 -8.56
N THR A 92 29.38 8.70 -9.18
CA THR A 92 29.12 10.00 -8.59
C THR A 92 27.61 10.14 -8.35
N LEU A 93 27.19 10.88 -7.31
CA LEU A 93 25.77 11.13 -7.01
C LEU A 93 24.98 11.59 -8.25
N LEU A 94 25.62 12.40 -9.10
CA LEU A 94 25.04 12.93 -10.34
C LEU A 94 24.80 11.83 -11.40
N ASP A 95 25.68 10.83 -11.47
CA ASP A 95 25.51 9.67 -12.33
C ASP A 95 24.42 8.73 -11.80
N THR A 96 24.27 8.62 -10.48
CA THR A 96 23.15 7.90 -9.86
C THR A 96 21.81 8.55 -10.21
N PHE A 97 21.69 9.88 -10.10
CA PHE A 97 20.49 10.61 -10.51
C PHE A 97 20.19 10.44 -12.01
N ARG A 98 21.22 10.49 -12.87
CA ARG A 98 21.07 10.20 -14.30
C ARG A 98 20.54 8.79 -14.55
N GLN A 99 21.02 7.80 -13.80
CA GLN A 99 20.54 6.43 -13.90
C GLN A 99 19.09 6.25 -13.41
N MET A 100 18.70 6.96 -12.34
CA MET A 100 17.31 6.99 -11.87
C MET A 100 16.34 7.60 -12.89
N ALA A 101 16.81 8.47 -13.78
CA ALA A 101 16.01 9.08 -14.83
C ALA A 101 15.86 8.22 -16.09
N ILE A 102 16.63 7.14 -16.24
CA ILE A 102 16.58 6.25 -17.42
C ILE A 102 15.18 5.61 -17.64
N PRO A 103 14.49 5.08 -16.60
CA PRO A 103 13.16 4.51 -16.77
C PRO A 103 12.14 5.54 -17.30
N ALA A 104 12.29 6.82 -16.94
CA ALA A 104 11.42 7.89 -17.42
C ALA A 104 11.56 8.18 -18.92
N LYS A 105 12.63 7.71 -19.57
CA LYS A 105 12.82 7.87 -21.03
C LYS A 105 12.05 6.83 -21.85
N ASP A 106 11.68 5.68 -21.28
CA ASP A 106 10.93 4.64 -21.98
C ASP A 106 9.44 5.03 -22.13
N LYS A 107 8.95 5.09 -23.38
CA LYS A 107 7.53 5.38 -23.71
C LYS A 107 6.55 4.41 -23.06
N LYS A 108 6.87 3.11 -22.98
CA LYS A 108 6.01 2.09 -22.37
C LYS A 108 6.01 2.23 -20.85
N TYR A 109 7.19 2.45 -20.26
CA TYR A 109 7.31 2.64 -18.82
C TYR A 109 6.59 3.90 -18.33
N ARG A 110 6.67 5.01 -19.09
CA ARG A 110 5.93 6.24 -18.78
C ARG A 110 4.42 6.05 -18.67
N LYS A 111 3.83 5.24 -19.55
CA LYS A 111 2.39 4.91 -19.47
C LYS A 111 2.08 4.17 -18.18
N VAL A 112 2.87 3.15 -17.84
CA VAL A 112 2.71 2.38 -16.59
C VAL A 112 2.89 3.28 -15.35
N MET A 113 3.85 4.20 -15.39
CA MET A 113 4.11 5.14 -14.30
C MET A 113 2.94 6.12 -14.10
N GLY A 114 2.43 6.73 -15.17
CA GLY A 114 1.29 7.65 -15.08
C GLY A 114 0.04 6.98 -14.53
N VAL A 115 -0.25 5.78 -15.03
CA VAL A 115 -1.29 4.91 -14.49
C VAL A 115 -1.10 4.63 -13.01
N SER A 116 0.10 4.20 -12.62
CA SER A 116 0.39 3.83 -11.23
C SER A 116 0.21 5.03 -10.30
N PHE A 117 0.57 6.22 -10.78
CA PHE A 117 0.37 7.47 -10.09
C PHE A 117 -1.12 7.78 -9.88
N PHE A 118 -1.95 7.73 -10.93
CA PHE A 118 -3.39 7.99 -10.81
C PHE A 118 -4.09 6.95 -9.93
N ASN A 119 -3.74 5.66 -10.05
CA ASN A 119 -4.28 4.62 -9.17
C ASN A 119 -3.86 4.82 -7.70
N ALA A 120 -2.61 5.23 -7.45
CA ALA A 120 -2.16 5.56 -6.10
C ALA A 120 -2.91 6.78 -5.54
N MET A 121 -3.21 7.78 -6.37
CA MET A 121 -3.96 8.96 -5.96
C MET A 121 -5.43 8.60 -5.66
N ALA A 122 -6.09 7.89 -6.58
CA ALA A 122 -7.48 7.45 -6.42
C ALA A 122 -7.67 6.60 -5.15
N SER A 123 -6.76 5.65 -4.91
CA SER A 123 -6.83 4.81 -3.70
C SER A 123 -6.64 5.59 -2.40
N ARG A 124 -5.77 6.62 -2.38
CA ARG A 124 -5.59 7.50 -1.21
C ARG A 124 -6.81 8.37 -0.96
N ILE A 125 -7.37 8.98 -2.02
CA ILE A 125 -8.58 9.79 -1.92
C ILE A 125 -9.74 8.94 -1.40
N LEU A 126 -9.93 7.74 -1.96
CA LEU A 126 -10.95 6.79 -1.50
C LEU A 126 -10.73 6.45 -0.02
N GLY A 127 -9.50 6.12 0.38
CA GLY A 127 -9.17 5.81 1.78
C GLY A 127 -9.51 6.94 2.75
N LEU A 128 -9.28 8.20 2.36
CA LEU A 128 -9.64 9.38 3.16
C LEU A 128 -11.15 9.61 3.22
N LEU A 129 -11.87 9.38 2.12
CA LEU A 129 -13.31 9.64 2.03
C LEU A 129 -14.18 8.53 2.64
N VAL A 130 -13.66 7.31 2.76
CA VAL A 130 -14.41 6.17 3.32
C VAL A 130 -14.87 6.47 4.75
N ILE A 131 -14.00 7.00 5.61
CA ILE A 131 -14.35 7.27 7.02
C ILE A 131 -15.52 8.27 7.14
N PRO A 132 -15.46 9.48 6.54
CA PRO A 132 -16.59 10.42 6.61
C PRO A 132 -17.83 9.88 5.90
N PHE A 133 -17.69 9.09 4.83
CA PHE A 133 -18.84 8.45 4.20
C PHE A 133 -19.57 7.50 5.17
N LEU A 134 -18.83 6.63 5.88
CA LEU A 134 -19.40 5.73 6.88
C LEU A 134 -20.06 6.49 8.03
N ALA A 135 -19.42 7.55 8.53
CA ALA A 135 -19.90 8.31 9.68
C ALA A 135 -21.08 9.25 9.35
N PHE A 136 -21.02 10.00 8.25
CA PHE A 136 -22.02 11.03 7.94
C PHE A 136 -23.15 10.54 7.03
N VAL A 137 -22.86 9.65 6.07
CA VAL A 137 -23.87 9.18 5.10
C VAL A 137 -24.57 7.93 5.64
N LEU A 138 -23.79 6.92 6.06
CA LEU A 138 -24.35 5.67 6.60
C LEU A 138 -24.68 5.75 8.10
N LYS A 139 -24.22 6.79 8.78
CA LYS A 139 -24.48 7.04 10.22
C LYS A 139 -24.03 5.88 11.12
N PHE A 140 -22.94 5.21 10.75
CA PHE A 140 -22.41 4.10 11.53
C PHE A 140 -21.97 4.54 12.93
N LYS A 141 -22.25 3.70 13.93
CA LYS A 141 -21.85 3.89 15.32
C LYS A 141 -21.22 2.64 15.91
N GLY A 142 -20.21 2.83 16.75
CA GLY A 142 -19.56 1.75 17.52
C GLY A 142 -19.12 0.57 16.63
N PRO A 143 -19.64 -0.65 16.84
CA PRO A 143 -19.20 -1.84 16.12
C PRO A 143 -19.63 -1.89 14.64
N GLU A 144 -20.55 -1.04 14.20
CA GLU A 144 -21.03 -1.02 12.81
C GLU A 144 -19.91 -0.70 11.80
N PHE A 145 -18.85 0.01 12.24
CA PHE A 145 -17.65 0.25 11.42
C PHE A 145 -16.95 -1.05 10.98
N PHE A 146 -17.07 -2.15 11.73
CA PHE A 146 -16.48 -3.44 11.36
C PHE A 146 -17.20 -4.13 10.18
N ILE A 147 -18.46 -3.77 9.89
CA ILE A 147 -19.17 -4.27 8.71
C ILE A 147 -18.41 -3.89 7.44
N TYR A 148 -17.93 -2.65 7.36
CA TYR A 148 -17.10 -2.20 6.24
C TYR A 148 -15.79 -2.99 6.15
N VAL A 149 -15.14 -3.29 7.28
CA VAL A 149 -13.91 -4.08 7.30
C VAL A 149 -14.17 -5.48 6.72
N ALA A 150 -15.24 -6.16 7.15
CA ALA A 150 -15.60 -7.47 6.65
C ALA A 150 -15.86 -7.48 5.13
N ILE A 151 -16.61 -6.49 4.64
CA ILE A 151 -16.87 -6.31 3.19
C ILE A 151 -15.59 -5.97 2.43
N SER A 152 -14.72 -5.12 2.99
CA SER A 152 -13.46 -4.76 2.36
C SER A 152 -12.52 -5.96 2.24
N ILE A 153 -12.45 -6.81 3.27
CA ILE A 153 -11.62 -8.03 3.26
C ILE A 153 -12.12 -8.96 2.17
N SER A 154 -13.41 -9.30 2.18
CA SER A 154 -14.00 -10.24 1.23
C SER A 154 -13.83 -9.77 -0.22
N SER A 155 -14.10 -8.49 -0.49
CA SER A 155 -13.96 -7.89 -1.82
C SER A 155 -12.51 -7.90 -2.33
N LYS A 156 -11.53 -7.50 -1.49
CA LYS A 156 -10.12 -7.47 -1.88
C LYS A 156 -9.56 -8.87 -2.18
N TYR A 157 -9.89 -9.85 -1.34
CA TYR A 157 -9.47 -11.24 -1.58
C TYR A 157 -10.19 -11.85 -2.78
N ALA A 158 -11.49 -11.61 -2.95
CA ALA A 158 -12.23 -12.04 -4.14
C ALA A 158 -11.58 -11.50 -5.43
N HIS A 159 -11.24 -10.20 -5.44
CA HIS A 159 -10.54 -9.57 -6.55
C HIS A 159 -9.16 -10.23 -6.80
N PHE A 160 -8.40 -10.53 -5.75
CA PHE A 160 -7.11 -11.22 -5.88
C PHE A 160 -7.25 -12.63 -6.50
N PHE A 161 -8.25 -13.41 -6.08
CA PHE A 161 -8.49 -14.74 -6.65
C PHE A 161 -8.89 -14.66 -8.12
N LEU A 162 -9.75 -13.70 -8.48
CA LEU A 162 -10.11 -13.43 -9.88
C LEU A 162 -8.87 -13.05 -10.70
N TRP A 163 -8.08 -12.09 -10.20
CA TRP A 163 -6.84 -11.65 -10.84
C TRP A 163 -5.86 -12.81 -11.07
N LYS A 164 -5.64 -13.65 -10.04
CA LYS A 164 -4.76 -14.83 -10.13
C LYS A 164 -5.25 -15.82 -11.19
N ARG A 165 -6.58 -15.99 -11.32
CA ARG A 165 -7.19 -16.86 -12.34
C ARG A 165 -6.98 -16.30 -13.75
N PHE A 166 -7.09 -14.98 -13.94
CA PHE A 166 -6.83 -14.33 -15.22
C PHE A 166 -5.35 -14.34 -15.60
N LEU A 167 -4.46 -14.18 -14.62
CA LEU A 167 -3.01 -14.21 -14.85
C LEU A 167 -2.53 -15.54 -15.43
N LYS A 168 -3.08 -16.66 -14.94
CA LYS A 168 -2.81 -17.99 -15.49
C LYS A 168 -3.27 -18.17 -16.94
N LYS A 169 -4.31 -17.44 -17.37
CA LYS A 169 -4.91 -17.57 -18.71
C LYS A 169 -4.31 -16.64 -19.76
N HIS A 170 -3.98 -15.40 -19.39
CA HIS A 170 -3.62 -14.35 -20.36
C HIS A 170 -2.18 -13.84 -20.24
N GLY A 171 -1.43 -14.29 -19.23
CA GLY A 171 -0.07 -13.86 -18.98
C GLY A 171 0.02 -12.44 -18.41
N LEU A 172 1.18 -12.13 -17.83
CA LEU A 172 1.38 -10.98 -16.94
C LEU A 172 1.05 -9.62 -17.59
N ILE A 173 1.38 -9.45 -18.87
CA ILE A 173 1.23 -8.16 -19.58
C ILE A 173 -0.24 -7.82 -19.83
N LYS A 174 -1.05 -8.77 -20.30
CA LYS A 174 -2.49 -8.55 -20.57
C LYS A 174 -3.29 -8.42 -19.28
N THR A 175 -2.92 -9.14 -18.23
CA THR A 175 -3.62 -9.00 -16.94
C THR A 175 -3.31 -7.67 -16.27
N TYR A 176 -2.10 -7.13 -16.43
CA TYR A 176 -1.75 -5.81 -15.92
C TYR A 176 -2.50 -4.67 -16.61
N SER A 177 -2.92 -4.82 -17.87
CA SER A 177 -3.73 -3.81 -18.56
C SER A 177 -5.22 -3.89 -18.26
N MET A 178 -5.71 -4.99 -17.66
CA MET A 178 -7.12 -5.17 -17.27
C MET A 178 -7.39 -4.78 -15.81
N CYS A 179 -6.37 -4.82 -14.94
CA CYS A 179 -6.46 -4.39 -13.53
C CYS A 179 -6.15 -2.90 -13.34
N LEU A 180 -6.35 -2.14 -14.40
CA LEU A 180 -5.89 -0.79 -14.63
C LEU A 180 -7.11 -0.02 -15.13
#